data_AF-A0A7S0J5C6-F1
#
_entry.id   AF-A0A7S0J5C6-F1
#
_cell.length_a   1.000
_cell.length_b   1.000
_cell.length_c   1.000
_cell.angle_alpha   90.00
_cell.angle_beta   90.00
_cell.angle_gamma   90.00
#
_symmetry.space_group_name_H-M   'P 1'
#
loop_
_entity.id
_entity.type
_entity.pdbx_description
1 polymer ?
#
loop_
_entity_poly.entity_id
_entity_poly.type
_entity_poly.pdbx_seq_one_letter_code
_entity_poly.pdbx_strand_id
1 'polypeptide(L)'
;CSGQSNMVFPLHLTLNATDEIASLGDFPQFRFWMTAQDWSPTPLWNLRSTAGTTCSTSVPRGCNRWWTAADAAASAFITDFSAVCYLTVRDIARLHTGSRPAALIQSAWGGTRVEA
;
A
#
# COMPACT_ATOMS: atom_id res chain seq x y z
N CYS A 1 -2.04 -2.91 6.87
CA CYS A 1 -0.99 -3.78 6.31
C CYS A 1 0.36 -3.33 6.86
N SER A 2 0.79 -4.00 7.92
CA SER A 2 1.98 -3.69 8.72
C SER A 2 2.79 -4.96 8.92
N GLY A 3 4.06 -4.82 9.32
CA GLY A 3 4.95 -5.95 9.56
C GLY A 3 6.31 -5.77 8.89
N GLN A 4 6.97 -6.91 8.64
CA GLN A 4 8.37 -7.00 8.20
C GLN A 4 8.53 -7.15 6.67
N SER A 5 9.66 -7.73 6.26
CA SER A 5 10.07 -7.99 4.87
C SER A 5 8.99 -8.62 4.01
N ASN A 6 8.27 -9.62 4.51
CA ASN A 6 7.21 -10.28 3.72
C ASN A 6 6.02 -9.35 3.44
N MET A 7 5.76 -8.36 4.30
CA MET A 7 4.67 -7.40 4.09
C MET A 7 5.05 -6.23 3.20
N VAL A 8 6.35 -6.06 2.90
CA VAL A 8 6.83 -5.11 1.87
C VAL A 8 7.02 -5.77 0.50
N PHE A 9 6.62 -7.03 0.33
CA PHE A 9 6.66 -7.70 -0.98
C PHE A 9 5.76 -6.95 -2.00
N PRO A 10 6.34 -6.37 -3.06
CA PRO A 10 5.62 -5.46 -3.94
C PRO A 10 4.78 -6.19 -4.99
N LEU A 11 3.68 -5.57 -5.40
CA LEU A 11 2.72 -6.14 -6.35
C LEU A 11 3.35 -6.49 -7.71
N HIS A 12 4.31 -5.70 -8.20
CA HIS A 12 4.96 -5.96 -9.49
C HIS A 12 5.82 -7.24 -9.52
N LEU A 13 6.17 -7.82 -8.36
CA LEU A 13 6.90 -9.08 -8.26
C LEU A 13 5.97 -10.29 -8.12
N THR A 14 4.65 -10.08 -8.08
CA THR A 14 3.68 -11.19 -8.01
C THR A 14 3.54 -11.91 -9.35
N LEU A 15 3.06 -13.15 -9.29
CA LEU A 15 2.62 -13.87 -10.48
C LEU A 15 1.43 -13.12 -11.11
N ASN A 16 1.47 -12.91 -12.43
CA ASN A 16 0.43 -12.20 -13.19
C ASN A 16 0.18 -10.75 -12.71
N ALA A 17 1.21 -10.04 -12.24
CA ALA A 17 1.10 -8.69 -11.70
C ALA A 17 0.30 -7.71 -12.60
N THR A 18 0.45 -7.79 -13.92
CA THR A 18 -0.30 -6.95 -14.88
C THR A 18 -1.82 -7.17 -14.78
N ASP A 19 -2.26 -8.42 -14.75
CA ASP A 19 -3.69 -8.75 -14.64
C ASP A 19 -4.23 -8.39 -13.25
N GLU A 20 -3.40 -8.57 -12.22
CA GLU A 20 -3.74 -8.20 -10.85
C GLU A 20 -3.97 -6.70 -10.69
N ILE A 21 -3.11 -5.88 -11.29
CA ILE A 21 -3.27 -4.42 -11.33
C ILE A 21 -4.46 -4.04 -12.20
N ALA A 22 -4.71 -4.72 -13.33
CA ALA A 22 -5.86 -4.44 -14.17
C ALA A 22 -7.19 -4.67 -13.42
N SER A 23 -7.26 -5.69 -12.56
CA SER A 23 -8.45 -5.98 -11.76
C SER A 23 -8.81 -4.91 -10.72
N LEU A 24 -7.94 -3.92 -10.47
CA LEU A 24 -8.26 -2.76 -9.63
C LEU A 24 -9.48 -1.98 -10.15
N GLY A 25 -9.73 -2.03 -11.47
CA GLY A 25 -10.89 -1.42 -12.12
C GLY A 25 -12.23 -1.99 -11.63
N ASP A 26 -12.25 -3.22 -11.12
CA ASP A 26 -13.43 -3.86 -10.55
C ASP A 26 -13.77 -3.32 -9.15
N PHE A 27 -12.88 -2.55 -8.53
CA PHE A 27 -12.99 -2.07 -7.15
C PHE A 27 -12.85 -0.54 -7.03
N PRO A 28 -13.72 0.26 -7.67
CA PRO A 28 -13.64 1.73 -7.63
C PRO A 28 -13.78 2.33 -6.21
N GLN A 29 -14.37 1.58 -5.28
CA GLN A 29 -14.51 1.93 -3.88
C GLN A 29 -13.24 1.72 -3.04
N PHE A 30 -12.18 1.17 -3.61
CA PHE A 30 -10.91 0.99 -2.90
C PHE A 30 -10.17 2.32 -2.74
N ARG A 31 -9.51 2.46 -1.59
CA ARG A 31 -8.62 3.57 -1.28
C ARG A 31 -7.29 3.04 -0.79
N PHE A 32 -6.20 3.68 -1.19
CA PHE A 32 -4.86 3.23 -0.84
C PHE A 32 -4.09 4.33 -0.12
N TRP A 33 -3.20 3.91 0.78
CA TRP A 33 -2.29 4.78 1.50
C TRP A 33 -0.98 4.05 1.73
N MET A 34 0.15 4.70 1.42
CA MET A 34 1.46 4.26 1.89
C MET A 34 2.04 5.32 2.82
N THR A 35 2.46 4.88 4.00
CA THR A 35 3.20 5.73 4.93
C THR A 35 4.61 5.97 4.42
N ALA A 36 5.11 7.21 4.53
CA ALA A 36 6.50 7.52 4.21
C ALA A 36 7.46 6.74 5.12
N GLN A 37 8.59 6.29 4.58
CA GLN A 37 9.66 5.66 5.36
C GLN A 37 10.44 6.74 6.12
N ASP A 38 9.83 7.25 7.18
CA ASP A 38 10.38 8.30 8.02
C ASP A 38 10.48 7.84 9.47
N TRP A 39 11.63 8.09 10.10
CA TRP A 39 11.88 7.70 11.49
C TRP A 39 12.09 8.92 12.39
N SER A 40 11.57 8.83 13.61
CA SER A 40 11.74 9.84 14.65
C SER A 40 12.19 9.18 15.96
N PRO A 41 13.20 9.72 16.65
CA PRO A 41 13.59 9.27 17.99
C PRO A 41 12.58 9.67 19.07
N THR A 42 11.67 10.60 18.76
CA THR A 42 10.63 11.07 19.69
C THR A 42 9.23 10.76 19.15
N PRO A 43 8.24 10.51 20.01
CA PRO A 43 6.86 10.31 19.59
C PRO A 43 6.34 11.52 18.83
N LEU A 44 5.68 11.27 17.71
CA LEU A 44 5.03 12.30 16.90
C LEU A 44 3.52 12.08 16.93
N TRP A 45 2.77 13.18 17.03
CA TRP A 45 1.31 13.16 16.94
C TRP A 45 0.77 13.16 15.51
N ASN A 46 1.60 13.58 14.56
CA ASN A 46 1.27 13.63 13.14
C ASN A 46 2.43 13.07 12.32
N LEU A 47 2.10 12.43 11.20
CA LEU A 47 3.10 12.07 10.20
C LEU A 47 3.73 13.35 9.64
N ARG A 48 5.06 13.37 9.50
CA ARG A 48 5.75 14.52 8.91
C ARG A 48 5.41 14.66 7.42
N SER A 49 5.63 15.88 6.92
CA SER A 49 5.55 16.19 5.50
C SER A 49 6.43 15.25 4.69
N THR A 50 5.92 14.81 3.54
CA THR A 50 6.62 13.90 2.63
C THR A 50 7.66 14.60 1.74
N ALA A 51 8.03 15.85 2.06
CA ALA A 51 9.01 16.60 1.29
C ALA A 51 10.40 15.96 1.46
N GLY A 52 10.78 15.10 0.52
CA GLY A 52 12.06 14.41 0.51
C GLY A 52 12.04 12.99 1.08
N THR A 53 10.87 12.44 1.41
CA THR A 53 10.74 11.08 1.94
C THR A 53 9.97 10.19 0.96
N THR A 54 10.50 9.00 0.73
CA THR A 54 9.91 8.01 -0.19
C THR A 54 8.98 7.05 0.54
N CYS A 55 8.04 6.44 -0.19
CA CYS A 55 7.16 5.40 0.38
C CYS A 55 7.77 4.01 0.20
N SER A 56 8.51 3.88 -0.90
CA SER A 56 9.35 2.74 -1.28
C SER A 56 10.53 3.27 -2.09
N THR A 57 11.45 2.40 -2.49
CA THR A 57 12.55 2.74 -3.41
C THR A 57 12.09 3.28 -4.76
N SER A 58 10.91 2.86 -5.27
CA SER A 58 10.42 3.27 -6.60
C SER A 58 9.32 4.33 -6.54
N VAL A 59 8.84 4.70 -5.34
CA VAL A 59 7.76 5.67 -5.15
C VAL A 59 8.31 6.90 -4.39
N PRO A 60 8.89 7.88 -5.11
CA PRO A 60 9.61 8.99 -4.49
C PRO A 60 8.68 10.07 -3.92
N ARG A 61 7.39 10.05 -4.25
CA ARG A 61 6.38 11.04 -3.82
C ARG A 61 5.00 10.40 -3.68
N GLY A 62 4.11 11.07 -2.95
CA GLY A 62 2.71 10.66 -2.82
C GLY A 62 2.44 9.70 -1.67
N CYS A 63 3.32 9.66 -0.68
CA CYS A 63 3.07 9.00 0.60
C CYS A 63 2.15 9.87 1.46
N ASN A 64 1.74 9.34 2.62
CA ASN A 64 0.96 10.06 3.64
C ASN A 64 -0.29 10.77 3.05
N ARG A 65 -0.89 10.19 2.00
CA ARG A 65 -2.12 10.67 1.36
C ARG A 65 -2.95 9.51 0.85
N TRP A 66 -4.25 9.75 0.71
CA TRP A 66 -5.17 8.80 0.10
C TRP A 66 -5.08 8.85 -1.42
N TRP A 67 -5.06 7.66 -2.03
CA TRP A 67 -5.20 7.46 -3.47
C TRP A 67 -6.53 6.78 -3.76
N THR A 68 -7.21 7.24 -4.82
CA THR A 68 -8.32 6.48 -5.40
C THR A 68 -7.79 5.25 -6.14
N ALA A 69 -8.65 4.27 -6.38
CA ALA A 69 -8.29 3.11 -7.20
C ALA A 69 -7.78 3.55 -8.60
N ALA A 70 -8.48 4.49 -9.25
CA ALA A 70 -8.10 4.99 -10.57
C ALA A 70 -6.72 5.67 -10.55
N ASP A 71 -6.46 6.55 -9.59
CA ASP A 71 -5.17 7.25 -9.50
C ASP A 71 -4.03 6.27 -9.17
N ALA A 72 -4.28 5.29 -8.30
CA ALA A 72 -3.30 4.28 -7.95
C ALA A 72 -2.94 3.40 -9.15
N ALA A 73 -3.94 2.95 -9.92
CA ALA A 73 -3.74 2.16 -11.14
C ALA A 73 -2.96 2.91 -12.23
N ALA A 74 -3.12 4.23 -12.31
CA ALA A 74 -2.41 5.09 -13.25
C ALA A 74 -0.99 5.48 -12.80
N SER A 75 -0.50 4.94 -11.67
CA SER A 75 0.77 5.33 -11.05
C SER A 75 1.63 4.13 -10.68
N ALA A 76 2.96 4.33 -10.65
CA ALA A 76 3.90 3.39 -10.02
C ALA A 76 3.65 3.19 -8.51
N PHE A 77 2.74 3.96 -7.90
CA PHE A 77 2.29 3.75 -6.53
C PHE A 77 1.80 2.30 -6.31
N ILE A 78 0.92 1.78 -7.18
CA ILE A 78 0.30 0.46 -6.94
C ILE A 78 1.29 -0.68 -7.20
N THR A 79 2.28 -0.48 -8.06
CA THR A 79 3.28 -1.50 -8.42
C THR A 79 4.18 -1.85 -7.22
N ASP A 80 4.44 -0.88 -6.35
CA ASP A 80 5.23 -1.05 -5.13
C ASP A 80 4.38 -1.26 -3.87
N PHE A 81 3.05 -1.23 -4.02
CA PHE A 81 2.16 -1.54 -2.92
C PHE A 81 2.28 -3.01 -2.52
N SER A 82 2.01 -3.30 -1.26
CA SER A 82 2.11 -4.61 -0.66
C SER A 82 1.16 -5.57 -1.37
N ALA A 83 1.73 -6.54 -2.08
CA ALA A 83 1.00 -7.58 -2.77
C ALA A 83 0.08 -8.35 -1.81
N VAL A 84 0.63 -8.74 -0.66
CA VAL A 84 -0.10 -9.49 0.37
C VAL A 84 -1.32 -8.69 0.85
N CYS A 85 -1.14 -7.39 1.07
CA CYS A 85 -2.22 -6.48 1.46
C CYS A 85 -3.32 -6.42 0.41
N TYR A 86 -2.93 -6.10 -0.83
CA TYR A 86 -3.85 -5.90 -1.93
C TYR A 86 -4.64 -7.18 -2.25
N LEU A 87 -3.94 -8.28 -2.50
CA LEU A 87 -4.54 -9.54 -2.93
C LEU A 87 -5.51 -10.08 -1.87
N THR A 88 -5.17 -9.96 -0.59
CA THR A 88 -6.06 -10.38 0.51
C THR A 88 -7.37 -9.59 0.50
N VAL A 89 -7.30 -8.26 0.42
CA VAL A 89 -8.51 -7.41 0.45
C VAL A 89 -9.33 -7.55 -0.83
N ARG A 90 -8.67 -7.70 -2.00
CA ARG A 90 -9.30 -8.04 -3.27
C ARG A 90 -10.11 -9.34 -3.15
N ASP A 91 -9.53 -10.39 -2.57
CA ASP A 91 -10.23 -11.66 -2.41
C ASP A 91 -11.38 -11.58 -1.43
N ILE A 92 -11.20 -10.86 -0.31
CA ILE A 92 -12.30 -10.56 0.60
C ILE A 92 -13.43 -9.83 -0.13
N ALA A 93 -13.12 -8.84 -0.96
CA ALA A 93 -14.11 -8.09 -1.72
C ALA A 93 -14.83 -8.96 -2.77
N ARG A 94 -14.12 -9.88 -3.44
CA ARG A 94 -14.73 -10.85 -4.38
C ARG A 94 -15.66 -11.82 -3.67
N LEU A 95 -15.34 -12.21 -2.44
CA LEU A 95 -16.14 -13.14 -1.65
C LEU A 95 -17.37 -12.48 -1.02
N HIS A 96 -17.39 -11.15 -0.89
CA HIS A 96 -18.52 -10.43 -0.31
C HIS A 96 -19.51 -9.96 -1.39
N THR A 97 -20.79 -10.28 -1.19
CA THR A 97 -21.89 -9.83 -2.04
C THR A 97 -22.29 -8.39 -1.68
N GLY A 98 -21.47 -7.39 -2.06
CA GLY A 98 -21.81 -5.98 -1.89
C GLY A 98 -20.66 -5.02 -2.12
N SER A 99 -20.97 -3.80 -2.58
CA SER A 99 -19.97 -2.73 -2.74
C SER A 99 -19.73 -2.01 -1.41
N ARG A 100 -18.79 -2.55 -0.61
CA ARG A 100 -18.31 -1.89 0.61
C ARG A 100 -16.98 -1.20 0.32
N PRO A 101 -16.80 0.08 0.72
CA PRO A 101 -15.52 0.74 0.59
C PRO A 101 -14.46 0.02 1.44
N ALA A 102 -13.28 -0.18 0.88
CA ALA A 102 -12.14 -0.76 1.58
C ALA A 102 -10.95 0.20 1.47
N ALA A 103 -10.31 0.46 2.61
CA ALA A 103 -9.13 1.30 2.68
C ALA A 103 -7.93 0.44 3.08
N LEU A 104 -6.90 0.44 2.25
CA LEU A 104 -5.67 -0.32 2.45
C LEU A 104 -4.56 0.64 2.85
N ILE A 105 -4.09 0.51 4.08
CA ILE A 105 -2.97 1.30 4.62
C ILE A 105 -1.75 0.40 4.72
N GLN A 106 -0.69 0.74 3.99
CA GLN A 106 0.61 0.10 4.10
C GLN A 106 1.54 0.94 4.98
N SER A 107 1.95 0.35 6.10
CA SER A 107 2.89 0.90 7.07
C SER A 107 4.00 -0.10 7.41
N ALA A 108 4.17 -1.15 6.61
CA ALA A 108 5.21 -2.15 6.78
C ALA A 108 6.59 -1.57 6.45
N TRP A 109 7.61 -1.96 7.23
CA TRP A 109 9.01 -1.57 7.02
C TRP A 109 9.90 -2.80 7.24
N GLY A 110 10.51 -3.28 6.16
CA GLY A 110 11.40 -4.44 6.19
C GLY A 110 12.65 -4.21 7.03
N GLY A 111 13.11 -5.25 7.73
CA GLY A 111 14.30 -5.18 8.57
C GLY A 111 14.08 -4.55 9.94
N THR A 112 12.84 -4.21 10.30
CA THR A 112 12.51 -3.91 11.70
C THR A 112 12.58 -5.20 12.52
N ARG A 113 12.86 -5.13 13.83
CA ARG A 113 12.87 -6.32 14.70
C ARG A 113 11.52 -6.41 15.41
N VAL A 114 11.04 -7.64 15.59
CA VAL A 114 10.04 -7.89 16.63
C VAL A 114 10.83 -8.05 17.92
N GLU A 115 10.76 -7.07 18.81
CA GLU A 115 11.33 -7.20 20.15
C GLU A 115 10.42 -8.12 20.96
N ALA A 116 11.02 -9.13 21.60
CA ALA A 116 10.36 -10.13 22.44
C ALA A 116 10.91 -10.04 23.87
#